data_AF-A0A1G9Y0V9-F1
#
_entry.id   AF-A0A1G9Y0V9-F1
#
_cell.length_a   1.000
_cell.length_b   1.000
_cell.length_c   1.000
_cell.angle_alpha   90.00
_cell.angle_beta   90.00
_cell.angle_gamma   90.00
#
_symmetry.space_group_name_H-M   'P 1'
#
loop_
_entity.id
_entity.type
_entity.pdbx_description
1 polymer ?
#
loop_
_entity_poly.entity_id
_entity_poly.type
_entity_poly.pdbx_seq_one_letter_code
_entity_poly.pdbx_strand_id
1 'polypeptide(L)' 'MDERSTAGGEPVSEFELACAACGGQLSRTTVSGVSLGVGVERELVLAECADCGERYFPRETLEELA' A
#
# COMPACT_ATOMS: atom_id res chain seq x y z
N MET A 1 7.88 3.77 38.81
CA MET A 1 7.42 2.40 39.11
C MET A 1 6.02 2.30 38.52
N ASP A 2 5.70 1.65 37.41
CA ASP A 2 6.41 0.79 36.47
C ASP A 2 5.61 0.75 35.15
N GLU A 3 6.34 0.60 34.04
CA GLU A 3 5.99 -0.15 32.82
C GLU A 3 4.90 0.36 31.85
N ARG A 4 5.41 1.08 30.84
CA ARG A 4 4.91 1.16 29.46
C ARG A 4 4.61 -0.25 28.89
N SER A 5 3.37 -0.72 29.03
CA SER A 5 2.92 -1.97 28.41
C SER A 5 2.33 -1.74 27.02
N THR A 6 3.20 -1.90 26.01
CA THR A 6 2.98 -2.69 24.80
C THR A 6 1.58 -2.68 24.17
N ALA A 7 1.29 -1.67 23.35
CA ALA A 7 0.65 -1.95 22.06
C ALA A 7 1.78 -1.95 21.03
N GLY A 8 2.47 -3.08 20.90
CA GLY A 8 3.11 -3.42 19.64
C GLY A 8 2.00 -3.63 18.62
N GLY A 9 1.33 -2.54 18.23
CA GLY A 9 0.54 -2.54 17.02
C GLY A 9 1.55 -2.70 15.92
N GLU A 10 1.72 -3.93 15.45
CA GLU A 10 2.38 -4.18 14.18
C GLU A 10 1.84 -3.14 13.20
N PRO A 11 2.69 -2.39 12.47
CA PRO A 11 2.21 -1.39 11.55
C PRO A 11 1.28 -2.11 10.58
N VAL A 12 -0.03 -1.86 10.69
CA VAL A 12 -1.03 -2.47 9.81
C VAL A 12 -0.58 -2.13 8.40
N SER A 13 -0.31 -3.15 7.59
CA SER A 13 0.26 -2.91 6.28
C SER A 13 -0.74 -2.09 5.47
N GLU A 14 -0.29 -1.09 4.72
CA GLU A 14 -1.18 -0.25 3.90
C GLU A 14 -1.98 -1.09 2.88
N PHE A 15 -1.49 -2.30 2.58
CA PHE A 15 -2.15 -3.31 1.75
C PHE A 15 -3.33 -4.02 2.42
N GLU A 16 -3.41 -4.03 3.75
CA GLU A 16 -4.47 -4.70 4.52
C GLU A 16 -5.60 -3.73 4.88
N LEU A 17 -5.44 -2.46 4.54
CA LEU A 17 -6.44 -1.42 4.76
C LEU A 17 -7.67 -1.65 3.86
N ALA A 18 -8.80 -1.10 4.30
CA ALA A 18 -9.99 -1.03 3.47
C ALA A 18 -9.80 0.04 2.38
N CYS A 19 -10.29 -0.24 1.18
CA CYS A 19 -10.30 0.69 0.07
C CYS A 19 -11.11 1.94 0.45
N ALA A 20 -10.50 3.13 0.32
CA ALA A 20 -11.17 4.37 0.70
C ALA A 20 -12.36 4.73 -0.21
N ALA A 21 -12.46 4.12 -1.39
CA ALA A 21 -13.51 4.38 -2.37
C ALA A 21 -14.77 3.50 -2.15
N CYS A 22 -14.60 2.20 -1.90
CA CYS A 22 -15.72 1.25 -1.78
C CYS A 22 -15.77 0.49 -0.44
N GLY A 23 -14.75 0.60 0.40
CA GLY A 23 -14.60 -0.18 1.64
C GLY A 23 -14.15 -1.62 1.45
N GLY A 24 -13.87 -2.05 0.21
CA GLY A 24 -13.41 -3.41 -0.11
C GLY A 24 -11.99 -3.71 0.42
N GLN A 25 -11.60 -4.97 0.42
CA GLN A 25 -10.26 -5.38 0.85
C GLN A 25 -9.23 -4.94 -0.20
N LEU A 26 -8.18 -4.23 0.24
CA LEU A 26 -7.00 -4.02 -0.58
C LEU A 26 -6.14 -5.28 -0.61
N SER A 27 -5.37 -5.44 -1.67
CA SER A 27 -4.41 -6.53 -1.82
C SER A 27 -3.12 -6.00 -2.42
N ARG A 28 -2.01 -6.54 -1.93
CA ARG A 28 -0.68 -6.23 -2.45
C ARG A 28 -0.57 -6.73 -3.88
N THR A 29 -0.30 -5.82 -4.80
CA THR A 29 -0.03 -6.12 -6.20
C THR A 29 1.28 -5.49 -6.63
N THR A 30 1.94 -6.10 -7.60
CA THR A 30 3.18 -5.58 -8.16
C THR A 30 2.94 -5.24 -9.61
N VAL A 31 3.21 -3.99 -10.00
CA VAL A 31 2.93 -3.49 -11.35
C VAL A 31 4.15 -2.72 -11.86
N SER A 32 4.51 -2.90 -13.13
CA SER A 32 5.61 -2.16 -13.74
C SER A 32 5.30 -0.66 -13.76
N GLY A 33 6.25 0.17 -13.32
CA GLY A 33 6.11 1.62 -13.34
C GLY A 33 5.89 2.19 -14.75
N VAL A 34 6.42 1.53 -15.78
CA VAL A 34 6.14 1.84 -17.19
C VAL A 34 4.65 1.66 -17.52
N SER A 35 4.01 0.58 -17.05
CA SER A 35 2.58 0.32 -17.26
C SER A 35 1.68 1.32 -16.52
N LEU A 36 2.20 1.94 -15.46
CA LEU A 36 1.52 2.97 -14.68
C LEU A 36 1.76 4.39 -15.23
N GLY A 37 2.65 4.55 -16.23
CA GLY A 37 3.01 5.86 -16.78
C GLY A 37 3.95 6.67 -15.89
N VAL A 38 4.58 6.05 -14.88
CA VAL A 38 5.47 6.71 -13.91
C VAL A 38 6.90 6.89 -14.46
N GLY A 39 7.19 6.32 -15.65
CA GLY A 39 8.49 6.50 -16.31
C GLY A 39 9.65 5.77 -15.67
N VAL A 40 9.37 4.83 -14.75
CA VAL A 40 10.39 3.98 -14.11
C VAL A 40 10.35 2.56 -14.67
N GLU A 41 11.51 2.04 -15.07
CA GLU A 41 11.70 0.69 -15.62
C GLU A 41 11.78 -0.41 -14.54
N ARG A 42 11.19 -0.16 -13.37
CA ARG A 42 11.14 -1.09 -12.24
C ARG A 42 9.71 -1.46 -11.88
N GLU A 43 9.57 -2.56 -11.16
CA GLU A 43 8.31 -2.97 -10.57
C GLU A 43 8.01 -2.16 -9.30
N LEU A 44 6.77 -1.70 -9.18
CA LEU A 44 6.28 -0.93 -8.03
C LEU A 44 5.25 -1.76 -7.28
N VAL A 45 5.31 -1.70 -5.96
CA VAL A 45 4.40 -2.43 -5.09
C VAL A 45 3.23 -1.50 -4.72
N LEU A 46 2.03 -1.85 -5.16
CA LEU A 46 0.82 -1.07 -4.93
C LEU A 46 -0.21 -1.87 -4.15
N ALA A 47 -1.17 -1.16 -3.58
CA ALA A 47 -2.37 -1.78 -3.03
C ALA A 47 -3.51 -1.62 -4.06
N GLU A 48 -4.01 -2.72 -4.60
CA GLU A 48 -5.15 -2.72 -5.52
C GLU A 48 -6.39 -3.27 -4.83
N CYS A 49 -7.53 -2.62 -5.03
CA CYS A 49 -8.82 -3.11 -4.56
C CYS A 49 -9.36 -4.15 -5.54
N ALA A 50 -9.59 -5.38 -5.06
CA ALA A 50 -10.17 -6.44 -5.87
C ALA A 50 -11.64 -6.17 -6.27
N ASP A 51 -12.34 -5.28 -5.55
CA ASP A 51 -13.75 -5.00 -5.73
C ASP A 51 -14.01 -3.91 -6.79
N CYS A 52 -13.31 -2.77 -6.68
CA CYS A 52 -13.49 -1.63 -7.58
C CYS A 52 -12.34 -1.39 -8.55
N GLY A 53 -11.19 -2.07 -8.39
CA GLY A 53 -10.00 -1.88 -9.21
C GLY A 53 -9.19 -0.61 -8.89
N GLU A 54 -9.54 0.12 -7.83
CA GLU A 54 -8.80 1.31 -7.38
C GLU A 54 -7.39 0.93 -6.93
N ARG A 55 -6.40 1.75 -7.28
CA ARG A 55 -4.98 1.53 -6.96
C ARG A 55 -4.45 2.62 -6.03
N TYR A 56 -3.80 2.20 -4.96
CA TYR A 56 -3.18 3.05 -3.96
C TYR A 56 -1.67 2.86 -3.96
N PHE A 57 -0.96 3.98 -3.88
CA PHE A 57 0.50 4.02 -3.81
C PHE A 57 0.91 4.11 -2.34
N PRO A 58 1.45 3.02 -1.76
CA PRO A 58 1.90 3.02 -0.37
C PRO A 58 3.10 3.97 -0.21
N ARG A 59 3.32 4.42 1.01
CA ARG A 59 4.34 5.43 1.29
C ARG A 59 5.74 4.99 0.85
N GLU A 60 6.09 3.72 1.10
CA GLU A 60 7.37 3.14 0.67
C GLU A 60 7.59 3.32 -0.85
N THR A 61 6.55 3.12 -1.66
CA THR A 61 6.65 3.30 -3.11
C THR A 61 6.79 4.77 -3.50
N LEU A 62 6.16 5.69 -2.78
CA LEU A 62 6.35 7.12 -3.01
C LEU A 62 7.75 7.58 -2.63
N GLU A 63 8.32 7.03 -1.55
CA GLU A 63 9.70 7.32 -1.12
C GLU A 63 10.73 6.84 -2.15
N GLU A 64 10.45 5.73 -2.84
CA GLU A 64 11.30 5.20 -3.93
C GLU A 64 11.22 6.01 -5.24
N LEU A 65 10.18 6.83 -5.40
CA LEU A 65 9.94 7.67 -6.59
C LEU A 65 10.36 9.14 -6.40
N ALA A 66 10.73 9.54 -5.19
CA ALA A 66 11.19 10.89 -4.84
C ALA A 66 12.63 11.16 -5.29
#